data_AF-A0A2M9J744-F1
#
_entry.id   AF-A0A2M9J744-F1
#
_cell.length_a   1.000
_cell.length_b   1.000
_cell.length_c   1.000
_cell.angle_alpha   90.00
_cell.angle_beta   90.00
_cell.angle_gamma   90.00
#
_symmetry.space_group_name_H-M   'P 1'
#
loop_
_entity.id
_entity.type
_entity.pdbx_description
1 polymer ?
#
loop_
_entity_poly.entity_id
_entity_poly.type
_entity_poly.pdbx_seq_one_letter_code
_entity_poly.pdbx_strand_id
1 'polypeptide(L)'
;MRQTVTPLGEALHVRVNTEFAEGSEKELAAAALSAASPVLICWEHSKIPAIVDALEAAQVAGVPEEWPDRFDLVWVFTRRSGRWTFRSVPQHLLSGDA
;
A
#
# COMPACT_ATOMS: atom_id res chain seq x y z
N MET A 1 9.78 -8.67 3.43
CA MET A 1 8.90 -7.49 3.64
C MET A 1 8.69 -7.11 5.10
N ARG A 2 8.58 -8.05 6.05
CA ARG A 2 8.47 -7.71 7.49
C ARG A 2 9.46 -6.63 7.94
N GLN A 3 10.73 -6.75 7.55
CA GLN A 3 11.80 -5.82 7.90
C GLN A 3 11.58 -4.36 7.42
N THR A 4 10.81 -4.14 6.35
CA THR A 4 10.61 -2.80 5.76
C THR A 4 9.67 -1.94 6.60
N VAL A 5 8.64 -2.54 7.23
CA VAL A 5 7.65 -1.82 8.05
C VAL A 5 7.83 -1.97 9.54
N THR A 6 8.71 -2.87 10.01
CA THR A 6 8.98 -3.04 11.45
C THR A 6 9.36 -1.73 12.14
N PRO A 7 10.30 -0.90 11.63
CA PRO A 7 10.66 0.35 12.31
C PRO A 7 9.49 1.34 12.40
N LEU A 8 8.62 1.37 11.40
CA LEU A 8 7.43 2.21 11.41
C LEU A 8 6.38 1.70 12.40
N GLY A 9 6.17 0.37 12.45
CA GLY A 9 5.28 -0.25 13.43
C GLY A 9 5.72 0.02 14.87
N GLU A 10 7.03 -0.08 15.12
CA GLU A 10 7.63 0.26 16.41
C GLU A 10 7.42 1.74 16.77
N ALA A 11 7.71 2.65 15.84
CA ALA A 11 7.54 4.09 16.04
C ALA A 11 6.09 4.51 16.27
N LEU A 12 5.12 3.83 15.65
CA LEU A 12 3.69 4.08 15.81
C LEU A 12 3.05 3.26 16.94
N HIS A 13 3.82 2.39 17.61
CA HIS A 13 3.33 1.45 18.62
C HIS A 13 2.18 0.54 18.12
N VAL A 14 2.22 0.14 16.85
CA VAL A 14 1.24 -0.77 16.24
C VAL A 14 1.88 -2.12 15.91
N ARG A 15 1.12 -3.20 16.10
CA ARG A 15 1.56 -4.54 15.67
C ARG A 15 1.37 -4.68 14.16
N VAL A 16 2.45 -5.00 13.46
CA VAL A 16 2.38 -5.37 12.03
C VAL A 16 1.62 -6.68 11.90
N ASN A 17 0.53 -6.69 11.13
CA ASN A 17 -0.15 -7.93 10.76
C ASN A 17 0.68 -8.65 9.67
N THR A 18 1.04 -9.91 9.91
CA THR A 18 1.79 -10.76 8.98
C THR A 18 1.05 -12.07 8.65
N GLU A 19 -0.27 -12.10 8.78
CA GLU A 19 -1.11 -13.28 8.51
C GLU A 19 -1.34 -13.52 7.01
N PHE A 20 -1.14 -12.49 6.18
CA PHE A 20 -1.27 -12.57 4.73
C PHE A 20 0.06 -12.90 4.08
N ALA A 21 0.04 -13.86 3.16
CA ALA A 21 1.19 -14.28 2.36
C ALA A 21 0.99 -13.93 0.87
N GLU A 22 2.06 -14.03 0.09
CA GLU A 22 1.97 -13.92 -1.38
C GLU A 22 0.87 -14.84 -1.92
N GLY A 23 0.04 -14.32 -2.83
CA GLY A 23 -1.12 -15.05 -3.38
C GLY A 23 -2.42 -14.80 -2.62
N SER A 24 -2.38 -14.12 -1.46
CA SER A 24 -3.56 -13.72 -0.67
C SER A 24 -3.96 -12.26 -0.91
N GLU A 25 -3.65 -11.67 -2.07
CA GLU A 25 -3.87 -10.25 -2.34
C GLU A 25 -5.35 -9.85 -2.23
N LYS A 26 -6.27 -10.76 -2.57
CA LYS A 26 -7.72 -10.52 -2.46
C LYS A 26 -8.19 -10.50 -1.01
N GLU A 27 -7.76 -11.45 -0.20
CA GLU A 27 -8.06 -11.52 1.23
C GLU A 27 -7.45 -10.31 1.95
N LEU A 28 -6.22 -9.93 1.59
CA LEU A 28 -5.54 -8.73 2.09
C LEU A 28 -6.34 -7.46 1.75
N ALA A 29 -6.78 -7.30 0.50
CA ALA A 29 -7.58 -6.15 0.09
C ALA A 29 -8.93 -6.07 0.84
N ALA A 30 -9.60 -7.21 1.03
CA ALA A 30 -10.86 -7.28 1.79
C ALA A 30 -10.66 -6.93 3.27
N ALA A 31 -9.56 -7.39 3.87
CA ALA A 31 -9.19 -7.04 5.23
C ALA A 31 -8.87 -5.54 5.36
N ALA A 32 -8.13 -4.97 4.41
CA ALA A 32 -7.81 -3.54 4.38
C ALA A 32 -9.07 -2.66 4.26
N LEU A 33 -10.05 -3.07 3.45
CA LEU A 33 -11.33 -2.39 3.31
C LEU A 33 -12.19 -2.43 4.57
N SER A 34 -12.03 -3.47 5.39
CA SER A 34 -12.79 -3.68 6.64
C SER A 34 -12.10 -3.09 7.87
N ALA A 35 -10.81 -2.75 7.77
CA ALA A 35 -10.02 -2.20 8.86
C ALA A 35 -10.28 -0.69 9.08
N ALA A 36 -9.94 -0.21 10.27
CA ALA A 36 -9.93 1.22 10.55
C ALA A 36 -8.89 1.93 9.67
N SER A 37 -9.31 3.00 8.98
CA SER A 37 -8.44 3.83 8.15
C SER A 37 -7.59 4.78 9.01
N PRO A 38 -6.32 5.06 8.65
CA PRO A 38 -5.61 4.59 7.46
C PRO A 38 -4.98 3.19 7.62
N VAL A 39 -4.90 2.46 6.50
CA VAL A 39 -4.19 1.16 6.38
C VAL A 39 -2.93 1.35 5.55
N LEU A 40 -1.79 0.83 6.05
CA LEU A 40 -0.55 0.72 5.30
C LEU A 40 -0.30 -0.74 4.93
N ILE A 41 -0.10 -0.99 3.64
CA ILE A 41 0.26 -2.30 3.11
C ILE A 41 1.69 -2.22 2.59
N CYS A 42 2.55 -3.14 3.01
CA CYS A 42 3.89 -3.32 2.47
C CYS A 42 3.97 -4.69 1.82
N TRP A 43 4.27 -4.69 0.52
CA TRP A 43 4.16 -5.86 -0.32
C TRP A 43 5.23 -5.89 -1.42
N GLU A 44 5.27 -6.97 -2.19
CA GLU A 44 6.15 -7.05 -3.36
C GLU A 44 5.67 -6.10 -4.45
N HIS A 45 6.57 -5.26 -4.96
CA HIS A 45 6.27 -4.34 -6.05
C HIS A 45 5.55 -4.99 -7.25
N SER A 46 5.96 -6.20 -7.64
CA SER A 46 5.35 -7.00 -8.72
C SER A 46 3.90 -7.41 -8.45
N LYS A 47 3.48 -7.43 -7.18
CA LYS A 47 2.16 -7.89 -6.72
C LYS A 47 1.25 -6.75 -6.24
N ILE A 48 1.79 -5.54 -6.04
CA ILE A 48 1.00 -4.37 -5.64
C ILE A 48 -0.15 -4.08 -6.63
N PRO A 49 0.03 -4.17 -7.97
CA PRO A 49 -1.08 -3.99 -8.91
C PRO A 49 -2.27 -4.93 -8.65
N ALA A 50 -2.02 -6.20 -8.30
CA ALA A 50 -3.09 -7.16 -7.99
C ALA A 50 -3.89 -6.78 -6.73
N ILE A 51 -3.26 -6.13 -5.75
CA ILE A 51 -3.95 -5.58 -4.58
C ILE A 51 -4.82 -4.40 -4.99
N VAL A 52 -4.31 -3.51 -5.84
CA VAL A 52 -5.04 -2.33 -6.35
C VAL A 52 -6.27 -2.76 -7.16
N ASP A 53 -6.15 -3.80 -7.99
CA ASP A 53 -7.26 -4.43 -8.68
C ASP A 53 -8.30 -4.98 -7.69
N ALA A 54 -7.86 -5.72 -6.67
CA ALA A 54 -8.74 -6.28 -5.65
C ALA A 54 -9.44 -5.22 -4.78
N LEU A 55 -8.89 -4.00 -4.69
CA LEU A 55 -9.52 -2.84 -4.06
C LEU A 55 -10.54 -2.13 -4.98
N GLU A 56 -10.70 -2.59 -6.23
CA GLU A 56 -11.48 -1.95 -7.29
C GLU A 56 -11.00 -0.52 -7.59
N ALA A 57 -9.69 -0.27 -7.42
CA ALA A 57 -9.08 1.05 -7.53
C ALA A 57 -8.20 1.21 -8.78
N ALA A 58 -7.98 0.15 -9.57
CA ALA A 58 -7.13 0.20 -10.76
C ALA A 58 -7.65 1.10 -11.87
N GLN A 59 -8.97 1.30 -11.95
CA GLN A 59 -9.61 2.19 -12.93
C GLN A 59 -9.51 3.67 -12.56
N VAL A 60 -8.86 4.00 -11.43
CA VAL A 60 -8.68 5.40 -11.01
C VAL A 60 -7.67 6.07 -11.93
N ALA A 61 -8.03 7.25 -12.42
CA ALA A 61 -7.16 8.02 -13.31
C ALA A 61 -5.76 8.25 -12.68
N GLY A 62 -4.72 7.94 -13.46
CA GLY A 62 -3.32 8.15 -13.08
C GLY A 62 -2.66 6.98 -12.34
N VAL A 63 -3.41 5.90 -12.01
CA VAL A 63 -2.82 4.67 -11.47
C VAL A 63 -2.01 3.97 -12.58
N PRO A 64 -0.71 3.69 -12.37
CA PRO A 64 0.07 2.88 -13.30
C PRO A 64 -0.38 1.41 -13.30
N GLU A 65 -0.28 0.72 -14.44
CA GLU A 65 -0.55 -0.72 -14.55
C GLU A 65 0.47 -1.55 -13.75
N GLU A 66 1.72 -1.08 -13.70
CA GLU A 66 2.81 -1.73 -12.98
C GLU A 66 3.45 -0.77 -11.98
N TRP A 67 3.99 -1.32 -10.90
CA TRP A 67 4.83 -0.54 -10.01
C TRP A 67 6.11 -0.12 -10.76
N PRO A 68 6.48 1.16 -10.77
CA PRO A 68 7.67 1.62 -11.49
C PRO A 68 8.96 1.05 -10.86
N ASP A 69 10.05 0.96 -11.63
CA ASP A 69 11.34 0.43 -11.14
C ASP A 69 12.02 1.36 -10.11
N ARG A 70 11.47 1.40 -8.90
CA ARG A 70 11.89 2.20 -7.76
C ARG A 70 11.26 1.70 -6.47
N PHE A 71 11.95 1.94 -5.36
CA PHE A 71 11.57 1.38 -4.05
C PHE A 71 11.20 2.45 -3.02
N ASP A 72 11.28 3.72 -3.41
CA ASP A 72 11.07 4.92 -2.59
C ASP A 72 9.67 5.51 -2.81
N LEU A 73 8.66 4.71 -3.16
CA LEU A 73 7.30 5.21 -3.41
C LEU A 73 6.28 4.67 -2.43
N VAL A 74 5.26 5.49 -2.18
CA VAL A 74 3.99 5.07 -1.60
C VAL A 74 2.87 5.46 -2.56
N TRP A 75 2.11 4.47 -3.00
CA TRP A 75 0.84 4.67 -3.67
C TRP A 75 -0.26 4.91 -2.64
N VAL A 76 -0.89 6.08 -2.68
CA VAL A 76 -1.93 6.44 -1.71
C VAL A 76 -3.28 6.51 -2.40
N PHE A 77 -4.18 5.64 -1.95
CA PHE A 77 -5.57 5.61 -2.37
C PHE A 77 -6.45 6.21 -1.30
N THR A 78 -7.32 7.16 -1.67
CA THR A 78 -8.31 7.74 -0.76
C THR A 78 -9.71 7.45 -1.27
N ARG A 79 -10.54 6.78 -0.46
CA ARG A 79 -11.95 6.50 -0.75
C ARG A 79 -12.84 7.53 -0.05
N ARG A 80 -13.69 8.24 -0.81
CA ARG A 80 -14.74 9.12 -0.28
C ARG A 80 -16.05 8.83 -0.98
N SER A 81 -17.09 8.53 -0.20
CA SER A 81 -18.43 8.19 -0.72
C SER A 81 -18.39 7.13 -1.83
N GLY A 82 -17.59 6.08 -1.63
CA GLY A 82 -17.41 4.99 -2.58
C GLY A 82 -16.44 5.26 -3.74
N ARG A 83 -16.05 6.52 -4.00
CA ARG A 83 -15.12 6.88 -5.07
C ARG A 83 -13.67 6.91 -4.59
N TRP A 84 -12.80 6.27 -5.36
CA TRP A 84 -11.35 6.28 -5.16
C TRP A 84 -10.67 7.47 -5.85
N THR A 85 -9.58 7.92 -5.26
CA THR A 85 -8.61 8.88 -5.82
C THR A 85 -7.21 8.34 -5.56
N PHE A 86 -6.27 8.68 -6.44
CA PHE A 86 -4.90 8.16 -6.41
C PHE A 86 -3.89 9.30 -6.38
N ARG A 87 -2.80 9.08 -5.64
CA ARG A 87 -1.56 9.87 -5.72
C ARG A 87 -0.36 8.95 -5.52
N SER A 88 0.71 9.19 -6.26
CA SER A 88 2.03 8.60 -5.99
C SER A 88 2.85 9.59 -5.17
N VAL A 89 3.40 9.13 -4.04
CA VAL A 89 4.19 9.96 -3.13
C VAL A 89 5.60 9.36 -3.02
N PRO A 90 6.65 10.03 -3.52
CA PRO A 90 8.01 9.63 -3.22
C PRO A 90 8.34 9.84 -1.74
N GLN A 91 8.96 8.83 -1.12
CA GLN A 91 9.64 8.96 0.15
C GLN A 91 10.88 9.82 -0.07
N HIS A 92 10.72 11.13 0.05
CA HIS A 92 11.81 12.05 0.43
C HIS A 92 11.87 12.16 1.97
N LEU A 93 11.50 11.09 2.68
CA LEU A 93 11.20 11.13 4.12
C LEU A 93 12.42 10.75 4.98
N LEU A 94 13.52 10.32 4.37
CA LEU A 94 14.79 10.08 5.07
C LEU A 94 15.68 11.32 4.98
N SER A 95 16.42 11.59 6.05
CA SER A 95 17.45 12.63 6.03
C SER A 95 18.54 12.23 5.04
N GLY A 96 18.66 12.98 3.93
CA GLY A 96 19.68 12.75 2.89
C GLY A 96 19.14 12.54 1.48
N ASP A 97 17.82 12.47 1.29
CA ASP A 97 17.22 12.38 -0.05
C ASP A 97 17.21 13.78 -0.72
N ALA A 98 18.26 14.08 -1.49
CA ALA A 98 18.39 15.27 -2.35
C ALA A 98 18.64 14.85 -3.81
#